data_AF-A0A5N9HAG6-F1
#
_entry.id   AF-A0A5N9HAG6-F1
#
_cell.length_a   1.000
_cell.length_b   1.000
_cell.length_c   1.000
_cell.angle_alpha   90.00
_cell.angle_beta   90.00
_cell.angle_gamma   90.00
#
_symmetry.space_group_name_H-M   'P 1'
#
loop_
_entity.id
_entity.type
_entity.pdbx_description
1 polymer ?
#
loop_
_entity_poly.entity_id
_entity_poly.type
_entity_poly.pdbx_seq_one_letter_code
_entity_poly.pdbx_strand_id
1 'polypeptide(L)' 'MARGPGLPRRIGTQAARRAVSFRIFGEVVGEIRRVTWPTRQETMRLTLMVISVAVVIGIFLGIVDLGFSRLLDVLLGN' A
#
# COMPACT_ATOMS: atom_id res chain seq x y z
N MET A 1 58.37 1.44 -34.56
CA MET A 1 58.19 1.01 -33.15
C MET A 1 57.08 1.86 -32.54
N ALA A 2 56.03 1.19 -32.06
CA ALA A 2 54.72 1.76 -31.76
C ALA A 2 54.61 2.31 -30.34
N ARG A 3 54.04 3.52 -30.18
CA ARG A 3 53.30 3.95 -28.97
C ARG A 3 52.28 5.02 -29.37
N GLY A 4 51.06 4.60 -29.70
CA GLY A 4 49.92 5.50 -29.66
C GLY A 4 49.63 5.88 -28.20
N PRO A 5 49.30 7.15 -27.88
CA PRO A 5 48.98 7.53 -26.51
C PRO A 5 47.65 6.86 -26.12
N GLY A 6 47.70 6.05 -25.06
CA GLY A 6 46.51 5.47 -24.45
C GLY A 6 45.60 6.60 -23.95
N LEU A 7 44.49 6.82 -24.63
CA LEU A 7 43.45 7.72 -24.17
C LEU A 7 42.67 7.03 -23.04
N PRO A 8 42.70 7.55 -21.80
CA PRO A 8 41.84 7.01 -20.76
C PRO A 8 40.40 7.33 -21.13
N ARG A 9 39.60 6.29 -21.35
CA ARG A 9 38.14 6.38 -21.52
C ARG A 9 37.59 6.99 -20.24
N ARG A 10 37.37 8.31 -20.22
CA ARG A 10 36.73 9.00 -19.10
C ARG A 10 35.32 8.46 -18.99
N ILE A 11 35.13 7.46 -18.13
CA ILE A 11 33.82 7.03 -17.65
C ILE A 11 33.32 8.20 -16.81
N GLY A 12 32.72 9.17 -17.49
CA GLY A 12 32.04 10.28 -16.86
C GLY A 12 30.99 9.70 -15.91
N THR A 13 30.99 10.21 -14.70
CA THR A 13 30.09 9.93 -13.57
C THR A 13 28.63 10.34 -13.84
N GLN A 14 28.13 10.04 -15.04
CA GLN A 14 26.74 10.25 -15.49
C GLN A 14 25.73 9.48 -14.62
N ALA A 15 26.17 8.39 -13.97
CA ALA A 15 25.33 7.61 -13.05
C ALA A 15 24.94 8.39 -11.77
N ALA A 16 25.72 9.41 -11.36
CA ALA A 16 25.48 10.13 -10.10
C ALA A 16 24.51 11.33 -10.24
N ARG A 17 24.17 11.77 -11.46
CA ARG A 17 23.17 12.83 -11.70
C ARG A 17 21.71 12.35 -11.64
N ARG A 18 21.48 11.07 -11.32
CA ARG A 18 20.16 10.55 -10.92
C ARG A 18 19.89 10.73 -9.41
N ALA A 19 20.52 11.71 -8.77
CA ALA A 19 20.07 12.19 -7.47
C ALA A 19 18.69 12.85 -7.66
N VAL A 20 17.62 12.09 -7.36
CA VAL A 20 16.21 12.49 -7.18
C VAL A 20 15.83 13.76 -7.93
N SER A 21 15.54 13.61 -9.22
CA SER A 21 15.06 14.74 -10.03
C SER A 21 13.69 15.18 -9.53
N PHE A 22 13.60 16.43 -9.04
CA PHE A 22 12.33 17.07 -8.65
C PHE A 22 11.26 17.07 -9.76
N ARG A 23 11.65 16.78 -11.00
CA ARG A 23 10.77 16.54 -12.14
C ARG A 23 9.76 15.40 -11.91
N ILE A 24 10.15 14.35 -11.18
CA ILE A 24 9.28 13.21 -10.87
C ILE A 24 8.07 13.66 -10.05
N PHE A 25 8.25 14.59 -9.10
CA PHE A 25 7.14 15.10 -8.29
C PHE A 25 6.13 15.90 -9.12
N GLY A 26 6.58 16.66 -10.11
CA GLY A 26 5.70 17.39 -11.02
C GLY A 26 4.86 16.45 -11.91
N GLU A 27 5.48 15.40 -12.43
CA GLU A 27 4.82 14.36 -13.23
C GLU A 27 3.79 13.57 -12.39
N VAL A 28 4.13 13.20 -11.15
CA VAL A 28 3.24 12.50 -10.21
C VAL A 28 2.05 13.37 -9.78
N VAL A 29 2.26 14.65 -9.46
CA VAL A 29 1.18 15.58 -9.11
C VAL A 29 0.22 15.80 -10.29
N GLY A 30 0.75 15.86 -11.51
CA GLY A 30 -0.06 15.94 -12.73
C GLY A 30 -1.00 14.74 -12.89
N GLU A 31 -0.52 13.54 -12.56
CA GLU A 31 -1.30 12.31 -12.69
C GLU A 31 -2.31 12.11 -11.55
N ILE A 32 -1.94 12.47 -10.30
CA ILE A 32 -2.87 12.44 -9.16
C ILE A 32 -4.07 13.36 -9.37
N ARG A 33 -3.93 14.44 -10.14
CA ARG A 33 -5.05 15.32 -10.51
C ARG A 33 -6.03 14.68 -11.49
N ARG A 34 -5.63 13.62 -12.21
CA ARG A 34 -6.53 12.84 -13.09
C ARG A 34 -7.31 11.78 -12.34
N VAL A 35 -6.95 11.48 -11.09
CA VAL A 35 -7.70 10.55 -10.26
C VAL A 35 -9.06 11.15 -9.94
N THR A 36 -10.10 10.44 -10.35
CA THR A 36 -11.49 10.80 -10.05
C THR A 36 -11.74 10.53 -8.57
N TRP A 37 -11.63 11.57 -7.75
CA TRP A 37 -11.93 11.45 -6.33
C TRP A 37 -13.43 11.27 -6.14
N PRO A 38 -13.85 10.25 -5.36
CA PRO A 38 -15.26 9.99 -5.13
C PRO A 38 -15.91 11.17 -4.43
N THR A 39 -17.19 11.39 -4.72
CA THR A 39 -17.95 12.46 -4.07
C THR A 39 -18.13 12.16 -2.58
N ARG A 40 -18.27 13.18 -1.74
CA ARG A 40 -18.47 13.00 -0.29
C ARG A 40 -19.62 12.04 0.04
N GLN A 41 -20.68 12.05 -0.77
CA GLN A 41 -21.83 11.17 -0.58
C GLN A 41 -21.49 9.71 -0.89
N GLU A 42 -20.75 9.46 -1.96
CA GLU A 42 -20.32 8.13 -2.37
C GLU A 42 -19.36 7.52 -1.34
N THR A 43 -18.37 8.29 -0.88
CA THR A 43 -17.47 7.88 0.20
C THR A 43 -18.23 7.51 1.47
N MET A 44 -19.25 8.31 1.84
CA MET A 44 -20.08 8.03 3.03
C MET A 44 -20.85 6.72 2.87
N ARG A 45 -21.44 6.48 1.69
CA ARG A 45 -22.20 5.26 1.38
C ARG A 45 -21.33 4.02 1.45
N LEU A 46 -20.15 4.08 0.83
CA LEU A 46 -19.17 2.98 0.83
C LEU A 46 -18.65 2.72 2.24
N THR A 47 -18.37 3.77 3.01
CA THR A 47 -17.90 3.64 4.40
C THR A 47 -18.98 3.00 5.28
N LEU A 48 -20.25 3.42 5.16
CA LEU A 48 -21.37 2.81 5.87
C LEU A 48 -21.56 1.34 5.51
N MET A 49 -21.37 0.98 4.24
CA MET A 49 -21.42 -0.41 3.78
C MET A 49 -20.29 -1.25 4.41
N VAL A 50 -19.07 -0.71 4.49
CA VAL A 50 -17.96 -1.41 5.15
C VAL A 50 -18.24 -1.59 6.64
N ILE A 51 -18.74 -0.55 7.32
CA ILE A 51 -19.10 -0.61 8.74
C ILE A 51 -20.18 -1.67 8.99
N SER A 52 -21.23 -1.72 8.16
CA SER A 52 -22.30 -2.70 8.35
C SER A 52 -21.79 -4.13 8.20
N VAL A 53 -20.99 -4.42 7.17
CA VAL A 53 -20.38 -5.74 6.98
C VAL A 53 -19.43 -6.09 8.12
N ALA A 54 -18.61 -5.14 8.58
CA ALA A 54 -17.69 -5.34 9.70
C ALA A 54 -18.44 -5.67 11.00
N VAL A 55 -19.56 -5.00 11.27
CA VAL A 55 -20.43 -5.29 12.43
C VAL A 55 -21.01 -6.70 12.34
N VAL A 56 -21.52 -7.10 11.17
CA VAL A 56 -22.08 -8.44 10.97
C VAL A 56 -21.02 -9.53 11.22
N ILE A 57 -19.83 -9.36 10.63
CA ILE A 57 -18.72 -10.30 10.82
C ILE A 57 -18.28 -10.31 12.29
N GLY A 58 -18.16 -9.14 12.92
CA GLY A 58 -17.79 -9.03 14.34
C GLY A 58 -18.77 -9.75 15.26
N ILE A 59 -20.07 -9.61 15.03
CA ILE A 59 -21.10 -10.34 15.78
C ILE A 59 -20.98 -11.85 15.54
N PHE A 60 -20.84 -12.26 14.28
CA PHE A 60 -20.71 -13.67 13.93
C PHE A 60 -19.50 -14.31 14.62
N LEU A 61 -18.32 -13.70 14.49
CA LEU A 61 -17.11 -14.17 15.14
C LEU A 61 -17.27 -14.16 16.66
N GLY A 62 -17.81 -13.09 17.26
CA GLY A 62 -18.05 -13.03 18.70
C GLY A 62 -18.96 -14.15 19.21
N ILE A 63 -20.02 -14.51 18.48
CA ILE A 63 -20.88 -15.65 18.83
C ILE A 63 -20.09 -16.96 18.74
N VAL A 64 -19.31 -17.14 17.68
CA VAL A 64 -18.48 -18.32 17.47
C VAL A 64 -17.45 -18.45 18.59
N ASP A 65 -16.73 -17.39 18.93
CA ASP A 65 -15.72 -17.36 20.00
C ASP A 65 -16.32 -17.71 21.37
N LEU A 66 -17.52 -17.18 21.68
CA LEU A 66 -18.25 -17.52 22.90
C LEU A 66 -18.73 -18.97 22.89
N GLY A 67 -19.20 -19.47 21.75
CA GLY A 67 -19.60 -20.87 21.58
C GLY A 67 -18.42 -21.83 21.75
N PHE A 68 -17.27 -21.51 21.15
CA PHE A 68 -16.04 -22.28 21.30
C PHE A 68 -15.53 -22.26 22.73
N SER A 69 -15.53 -21.10 23.40
CA SER A 69 -15.12 -21.01 24.81
C SER A 69 -15.93 -21.95 25.70
N ARG A 70 -17.26 -21.96 25.55
CA ARG A 70 -18.13 -22.88 26.30
C ARG A 70 -17.94 -24.35 25.92
N LEU A 71 -17.72 -24.63 24.64
CA LEU A 71 -17.45 -26.00 24.18
C LEU A 71 -16.13 -26.53 24.77
N LEU A 72 -15.10 -25.68 24.83
CA LEU A 72 -13.81 -26.01 25.43
C LEU A 72 -13.92 -26.18 26.94
N ASP A 73 -14.69 -25.34 27.65
CA ASP A 73 -14.94 -25.51 29.09
C ASP A 73 -15.56 -26.88 29.40
N VAL A 74 -16.59 -27.26 28.63
CA VAL A 74 -17.27 -28.56 28.77
C VAL A 74 -16.32 -29.73 28.44
N LEU A 75 -15.47 -29.58 27.41
CA LEU A 75 -14.50 -30.62 27.01
C LEU A 75 -13.34 -30.78 28.00
N LEU A 76 -12.87 -29.68 28.60
CA LEU A 76 -11.80 -29.70 29.61
C LEU A 76 -12.28 -30.18 30.98
N GLY A 77 -13.58 -30.38 31.16
CA GLY A 77 -14.15 -31.12 32.28
C GLY A 77 -14.10 -30.37 33.62
N ASN A 78 -14.19 -29.04 33.60
CA ASN A 78 -14.48 -28.24 34.78
C ASN A 78 -15.93 -27.71 34.74
#